data_AF-A0AAU5CTS1-F1
#
_entry.id   AF-A0AAU5CTS1-F1
#
_cell.length_a   1.000
_cell.length_b   1.000
_cell.length_c   1.000
_cell.angle_alpha   90.00
_cell.angle_beta   90.00
_cell.angle_gamma   90.00
#
_symmetry.space_group_name_H-M   'P 1'
#
loop_
_entity.id
_entity.type
_entity.pdbx_description
1 polymer ?
#
loop_
_entity_poly.entity_id
_entity_poly.type
_entity_poly.pdbx_seq_one_letter_code
_entity_poly.pdbx_strand_id
1 'polypeptide(L)'
;MTASHLLVPVPIPDRIAALIGSCIPAHILEAEFDAECAAREVRSFRGPRLDIEDQADREQALSQLARANKVLSAHHPRLAVRPGSSW
;
A
#
# COMPACT_ATOMS: atom_id res chain seq x y z
N MET A 1 24.70 -16.78 -9.35
CA MET A 1 23.56 -16.94 -10.28
C MET A 1 22.54 -17.81 -9.58
N THR A 2 21.53 -17.21 -8.95
CA THR A 2 20.52 -17.92 -8.14
C THR A 2 19.37 -18.39 -9.03
N ALA A 3 18.92 -19.62 -8.78
CA ALA A 3 17.98 -20.37 -9.60
C ALA A 3 16.57 -19.73 -9.68
N SER A 4 16.40 -18.78 -10.60
CA SER A 4 15.09 -18.18 -10.91
C SER A 4 14.28 -18.96 -11.97
N HIS A 5 14.75 -20.13 -12.42
CA HIS A 5 14.26 -20.78 -13.64
C HIS A 5 13.29 -21.97 -13.46
N LEU A 6 12.83 -22.30 -12.25
CA LEU A 6 12.05 -23.54 -12.03
C LEU A 6 10.81 -23.42 -11.13
N LEU A 7 10.18 -22.24 -11.07
CA LEU A 7 8.84 -22.17 -10.47
C LEU A 7 7.80 -22.46 -11.55
N VAL A 8 7.53 -23.74 -11.79
CA VAL A 8 6.31 -24.16 -12.49
C VAL A 8 5.14 -23.76 -11.56
N PRO A 9 4.20 -22.90 -11.99
CA PRO A 9 3.06 -22.55 -11.16
C PRO A 9 2.23 -23.79 -10.91
N VAL A 10 2.24 -24.30 -9.68
CA VAL A 10 1.35 -25.39 -9.26
C VAL A 10 0.01 -24.77 -8.91
N PRO A 11 -1.12 -25.26 -9.45
CA PRO A 11 -2.43 -24.72 -9.11
C PRO A 11 -2.69 -24.88 -7.61
N ILE A 12 -3.01 -23.77 -6.94
CA ILE A 12 -3.45 -23.77 -5.54
C ILE A 12 -4.93 -24.19 -5.54
N PRO A 13 -5.34 -25.19 -4.74
CA PRO A 13 -6.75 -25.53 -4.61
C PRO A 13 -7.58 -24.34 -4.12
N ASP A 14 -8.77 -24.12 -4.69
CA ASP A 14 -9.62 -22.95 -4.40
C ASP A 14 -9.88 -22.74 -2.91
N ARG A 15 -10.07 -23.84 -2.15
CA ARG A 15 -10.26 -23.78 -0.70
C ARG A 15 -9.04 -23.22 0.05
N ILE A 16 -7.84 -23.53 -0.44
CA ILE A 16 -6.60 -23.01 0.13
C ILE A 16 -6.42 -21.54 -0.26
N ALA A 17 -6.74 -21.16 -1.50
CA ALA A 17 -6.73 -19.75 -1.92
C ALA A 17 -7.70 -18.91 -1.07
N ALA A 18 -8.91 -19.41 -0.82
CA ALA A 18 -9.89 -18.77 0.06
C ALA A 18 -9.40 -18.67 1.51
N LEU A 19 -8.76 -19.73 2.03
CA LEU A 19 -8.19 -19.72 3.38
C LEU A 19 -7.09 -18.66 3.51
N ILE A 20 -6.16 -18.59 2.56
CA ILE A 20 -5.10 -17.58 2.52
C ILE A 20 -5.72 -16.17 2.52
N GLY A 21 -6.73 -15.94 1.68
CA GLY A 21 -7.45 -14.66 1.64
C GLY A 21 -8.15 -14.31 2.95
N SER A 22 -8.64 -15.31 3.69
CA SER A 22 -9.30 -15.10 4.99
C SER A 22 -8.34 -14.78 6.15
N CYS A 23 -7.03 -15.03 5.97
CA CYS A 23 -6.05 -14.81 7.03
C CYS A 23 -5.76 -13.32 7.28
N ILE A 24 -6.08 -12.44 6.32
CA ILE A 24 -5.90 -11.00 6.48
C ILE A 24 -7.26 -10.36 6.83
N PRO A 25 -7.37 -9.65 7.96
CA PRO A 25 -8.61 -8.96 8.29
C PRO A 25 -8.98 -7.91 7.24
N ALA A 26 -10.27 -7.80 6.90
CA ALA A 26 -10.75 -6.91 5.84
C ALA A 26 -10.31 -5.44 6.00
N HIS A 27 -10.36 -4.91 7.23
CA HIS A 27 -9.94 -3.53 7.52
C HIS A 27 -8.43 -3.28 7.31
N ILE A 28 -7.61 -4.34 7.30
CA ILE A 28 -6.18 -4.24 6.96
C ILE A 28 -6.01 -4.15 5.45
N LEU A 29 -6.78 -4.93 4.68
CA LEU A 29 -6.80 -4.84 3.22
C LEU A 29 -7.30 -3.47 2.74
N GLU A 30 -8.35 -2.96 3.37
CA GLU A 30 -8.85 -1.59 3.10
C GLU A 30 -7.77 -0.54 3.40
N ALA A 31 -7.11 -0.65 4.57
CA ALA A 31 -6.03 0.28 4.93
C ALA A 31 -4.82 0.20 3.97
N GLU A 32 -4.51 -0.98 3.44
CA GLU A 32 -3.46 -1.16 2.43
C GLU A 32 -3.82 -0.45 1.13
N PHE A 33 -5.05 -0.64 0.65
CA PHE A 33 -5.55 0.02 -0.54
C PHE A 33 -5.55 1.55 -0.38
N ASP A 34 -6.06 2.04 0.75
CA ASP A 34 -6.07 3.47 1.09
C ASP A 34 -4.66 4.06 1.16
N ALA A 35 -3.72 3.34 1.78
CA ALA A 35 -2.33 3.77 1.89
C ALA A 35 -1.64 3.85 0.52
N GLU A 36 -1.83 2.86 -0.35
CA GLU A 36 -1.27 2.87 -1.71
C GLU A 36 -1.89 3.99 -2.57
N CYS A 37 -3.21 4.17 -2.51
CA CYS A 37 -3.90 5.28 -3.17
C CYS A 37 -3.38 6.63 -2.70
N ALA A 38 -3.35 6.88 -1.38
CA ALA A 38 -2.86 8.14 -0.82
C ALA A 38 -1.37 8.37 -1.14
N ALA A 39 -0.54 7.31 -1.07
CA ALA A 39 0.86 7.40 -1.43
C ALA A 39 1.04 7.76 -2.90
N ARG A 40 0.19 7.26 -3.81
CA ARG A 40 0.19 7.67 -5.22
C ARG A 40 -0.18 9.14 -5.37
N GLU A 41 -1.24 9.62 -4.70
CA GLU A 41 -1.64 11.03 -4.79
C GLU A 41 -0.54 11.97 -4.26
N VAL A 42 0.09 11.65 -3.13
CA VAL A 42 1.25 12.40 -2.62
C VAL A 42 2.39 12.47 -3.65
N ARG A 43 2.57 11.43 -4.47
CA ARG A 43 3.58 11.43 -5.54
C ARG A 43 3.17 12.28 -6.75
N SER A 44 1.88 12.52 -6.96
CA SER A 44 1.39 13.40 -8.04
C SER A 44 1.73 14.86 -7.76
N PHE A 45 1.67 15.29 -6.49
CA PHE A 45 2.00 16.66 -6.07
C PHE A 45 3.51 16.87 -5.89
N ARG A 46 4.27 16.89 -7.00
CA ARG A 46 5.73 17.10 -7.02
C ARG A 46 6.12 18.34 -7.83
N GLY A 47 7.09 19.10 -7.32
CA GLY A 47 7.72 20.20 -8.04
C GLY A 47 8.06 21.38 -7.13
N PRO A 48 8.89 22.33 -7.60
CA PRO A 48 9.31 23.49 -6.81
C PRO A 48 8.23 24.56 -6.64
N ARG A 49 7.09 24.46 -7.36
CA ARG A 49 6.00 25.44 -7.34
C ARG A 49 4.65 24.75 -7.50
N LEU A 50 4.17 24.13 -6.43
CA LEU A 50 2.76 23.78 -6.28
C LEU A 50 1.99 25.07 -5.97
N ASP A 51 0.83 25.26 -6.58
CA ASP A 51 -0.06 26.33 -6.16
C ASP A 51 -0.63 26.06 -4.75
N ILE A 52 -1.45 26.97 -4.23
CA ILE A 52 -1.99 26.84 -2.87
C ILE A 52 -2.97 25.66 -2.77
N GLU A 53 -3.69 25.36 -3.86
CA GLU A 53 -4.68 24.28 -3.90
C GLU A 53 -3.96 22.92 -3.92
N ASP A 54 -2.97 22.77 -4.79
CA ASP A 54 -2.07 21.62 -4.87
C ASP A 54 -1.34 21.34 -3.53
N GLN A 55 -0.97 22.40 -2.80
CA GLN A 55 -0.38 22.25 -1.47
C GLN A 55 -1.38 21.68 -0.46
N ALA A 56 -2.61 22.19 -0.45
CA ALA A 56 -3.66 21.70 0.43
C ALA A 56 -4.02 20.25 0.10
N ASP A 57 -4.15 19.91 -1.17
CA ASP A 57 -4.45 18.54 -1.62
C ASP A 57 -3.33 17.56 -1.25
N ARG A 58 -2.07 18.01 -1.37
CA ARG A 58 -0.92 17.22 -0.90
C ARG A 58 -0.97 16.98 0.60
N GLU A 59 -1.29 17.98 1.42
CA GLU A 59 -1.40 17.82 2.87
C GLU A 59 -2.56 16.88 3.25
N GLN A 60 -3.69 16.98 2.54
CA GLN A 60 -4.80 16.06 2.70
C GLN A 60 -4.39 14.62 2.38
N ALA A 61 -3.70 14.40 1.26
CA ALA A 61 -3.20 13.07 0.88
C ALA A 61 -2.18 12.52 1.90
N LEU A 62 -1.30 13.36 2.44
CA LEU A 62 -0.38 12.98 3.52
C LEU A 62 -1.12 12.58 4.81
N SER A 63 -2.19 13.29 5.16
CA SER A 63 -3.03 12.97 6.32
C SER A 63 -3.75 11.63 6.15
N GLN A 64 -4.30 11.37 4.97
CA GLN A 64 -4.92 10.08 4.62
C GLN A 64 -3.90 8.94 4.71
N LEU A 65 -2.70 9.12 4.15
CA LEU A 65 -1.62 8.15 4.23
C LEU A 65 -1.21 7.87 5.69
N ALA A 66 -1.07 8.90 6.52
CA ALA A 66 -0.73 8.74 7.93
C ALA A 66 -1.81 7.96 8.70
N ARG A 67 -3.10 8.22 8.41
CA ARG A 67 -4.22 7.51 9.01
C ARG A 67 -4.23 6.03 8.64
N ALA A 68 -4.06 5.71 7.36
CA ALA A 68 -4.00 4.33 6.88
C ALA A 68 -2.78 3.58 7.46
N ASN A 69 -1.61 4.22 7.45
CA ASN A 69 -0.39 3.67 8.03
C ASN A 69 -0.49 3.41 9.54
N LYS A 70 -1.32 4.14 10.27
CA LYS A 70 -1.58 3.86 11.69
C LYS A 70 -2.22 2.48 11.87
N VAL A 71 -3.20 2.14 11.03
CA VAL A 71 -3.87 0.83 11.04
C VAL A 71 -2.89 -0.27 10.63
N LEU A 72 -2.17 -0.06 9.53
CA LEU A 72 -1.18 -1.02 9.03
C LEU A 72 -0.06 -1.28 10.04
N SER A 73 0.47 -0.23 10.66
CA SER A 73 1.56 -0.34 11.64
C SER A 73 1.10 -1.02 12.94
N ALA A 74 -0.17 -0.83 13.33
CA ALA A 74 -0.76 -1.52 14.48
C ALA A 74 -0.91 -3.02 14.21
N HIS A 75 -1.15 -3.43 12.96
CA HIS A 75 -1.19 -4.84 12.56
C HIS A 75 0.23 -5.43 12.44
N HIS A 76 1.10 -4.80 11.65
CA HIS A 76 2.50 -5.20 11.54
C HIS A 76 3.37 -4.01 11.06
N PRO A 77 4.46 -3.65 11.76
CA PRO A 77 5.20 -2.41 11.52
C PRO A 77 5.87 -2.33 10.14
N ARG A 78 6.08 -3.47 9.46
CA ARG A 78 6.64 -3.51 8.10
C ARG A 78 5.61 -3.27 6.99
N LEU A 79 4.32 -3.12 7.32
CA LEU A 79 3.26 -2.87 6.34
C LEU A 79 3.08 -1.37 6.03
N ALA A 80 3.72 -0.47 6.79
CA ALA A 80 3.58 0.96 6.54
C ALA A 80 4.16 1.36 5.17
N VAL A 81 3.34 2.04 4.37
CA VAL A 81 3.68 2.49 3.02
C VAL A 81 4.40 3.84 3.07
N ARG A 82 5.44 3.99 2.23
CA ARG A 82 6.17 5.25 2.08
C ARG A 82 5.85 5.91 0.74
N PRO A 83 5.61 7.24 0.71
CA PRO A 83 5.45 7.98 -0.53
C PRO A 83 6.85 8.15 -1.17
N GLY A 84 7.34 7.11 -1.83
CA GLY A 84 8.67 7.10 -2.45
C GLY A 84 9.31 5.72 -2.61
N SER A 85 8.77 4.66 -2.01
CA SER A 85 9.22 3.29 -2.31
C SER A 85 8.76 2.92 -3.73
N SER A 86 9.70 2.76 -4.65
CA SER A 86 9.43 1.94 -5.84
C SER A 86 9.27 0.50 -5.37
N TRP A 87 8.26 -0.19 -5.88
CA TRP A 87 8.27 -1.65 -5.91
C TRP A 87 9.50 -2.13 -6.69
#